data_AF-X1VXF8-F1
#
_entry.id   AF-X1VXF8-F1
#
_cell.length_a   1.000
_cell.length_b   1.000
_cell.length_c   1.000
_cell.angle_alpha   90.00
_cell.angle_beta   90.00
_cell.angle_gamma   90.00
#
_symmetry.space_group_name_H-M   'P 1'
#
loop_
_entity.id
_entity.type
_entity.pdbx_description
1 polymer ?
#
loop_
_entity_poly.entity_id
_entity_poly.type
_entity_poly.pdbx_seq_one_letter_code
_entity_poly.pdbx_strand_id
1 'polypeptide(L)' 'SAISLNDDNIAEVNESNCIGCGVCAHFCPETAISLIEGRRTVYIPPPRLKS' A
#
# COMPACT_ATOMS: atom_id res chain seq x y z
N SER A 1 1.35 0.07 -7.64
CA SER A 1 0.28 0.54 -6.74
C SER A 1 -0.34 -0.66 -6.05
N ALA A 2 -0.69 -0.57 -4.76
CA ALA A 2 -1.20 -1.69 -3.97
C ALA A 2 -2.73 -1.81 -3.95
N ILE A 3 -3.45 -0.88 -4.58
CA ILE A 3 -4.91 -0.88 -4.66
C ILE A 3 -5.31 -0.96 -6.14
N SER A 4 -6.33 -1.75 -6.45
CA SER A 4 -6.94 -1.91 -7.77
C SER A 4 -8.46 -1.87 -7.66
N LEU A 5 -9.17 -1.45 -8.70
CA LEU A 5 -10.63 -1.55 -8.79
C LEU A 5 -10.99 -2.82 -9.57
N ASN A 6 -11.93 -3.61 -9.04
CA ASN A 6 -12.49 -4.76 -9.75
C ASN A 6 -13.68 -4.35 -10.65
N ASP A 7 -14.26 -5.32 -11.37
CA ASP A 7 -15.38 -5.10 -12.30
C ASP A 7 -16.65 -4.57 -11.61
N ASP A 8 -16.79 -4.81 -10.30
CA ASP A 8 -17.89 -4.33 -9.46
C ASP A 8 -17.63 -2.91 -8.89
N ASN A 9 -16.57 -2.22 -9.32
CA ASN A 9 -16.12 -0.93 -8.78
C ASN A 9 -15.76 -0.97 -7.29
N ILE A 10 -15.37 -2.13 -6.78
CA ILE A 10 -14.88 -2.31 -5.41
C ILE A 10 -13.36 -2.17 -5.42
N ALA A 11 -12.82 -1.35 -4.52
CA ALA A 11 -11.39 -1.20 -4.34
C ALA A 11 -10.83 -2.38 -3.53
N GLU A 12 -9.89 -3.11 -4.12
CA GLU A 12 -9.24 -4.27 -3.51
C GLU A 12 -7.77 -3.97 -3.22
N VAL A 13 -7.30 -4.42 -2.05
CA VAL A 13 -5.89 -4.30 -1.65
C VAL A 13 -5.13 -5.56 -2.03
N ASN A 14 -4.04 -5.40 -2.78
CA ASN A 14 -3.09 -6.46 -3.03
C ASN A 14 -2.05 -6.49 -1.89
N GLU A 15 -2.22 -7.42 -0.96
CA GLU A 15 -1.34 -7.55 0.20
C GLU A 15 0.11 -7.82 -0.16
N SER A 16 0.40 -8.47 -1.28
CA SER A 16 1.79 -8.72 -1.73
C SER A 16 2.50 -7.43 -2.15
N ASN A 17 1.75 -6.48 -2.72
CA ASN A 17 2.27 -5.18 -3.18
C ASN A 17 2.12 -4.07 -2.13
N CYS A 18 1.34 -4.27 -1.08
CA CYS A 18 1.23 -3.34 0.02
C CYS A 18 2.58 -3.24 0.74
N ILE A 19 3.06 -2.03 1.01
CA ILE A 19 4.29 -1.82 1.81
C ILE A 19 3.99 -1.16 3.16
N GLY A 20 2.72 -0.91 3.46
CA GLY A 20 2.31 -0.22 4.68
C GLY A 20 2.64 1.28 4.70
N CYS A 21 2.73 1.94 3.54
CA CYS A 21 3.06 3.38 3.49
C CYS A 21 1.94 4.30 3.99
N GLY A 22 0.70 3.80 4.13
CA GLY A 22 -0.43 4.57 4.68
C GLY A 22 -1.06 5.60 3.74
N VAL A 23 -0.49 5.84 2.56
CA VAL A 23 -1.01 6.82 1.58
C VAL A 23 -2.48 6.53 1.24
N CYS A 24 -2.83 5.26 1.03
CA CYS A 24 -4.19 4.83 0.73
C CYS A 24 -5.19 5.18 1.84
N ALA A 25 -4.83 4.96 3.11
CA ALA A 25 -5.67 5.28 4.26
C ALA A 25 -5.84 6.79 4.44
N HIS A 26 -4.79 7.58 4.16
CA HIS A 26 -4.85 9.03 4.27
C HIS A 26 -5.76 9.69 3.22
N PHE A 27 -5.73 9.19 1.98
CA PHE A 27 -6.52 9.76 0.88
C PHE A 27 -7.95 9.22 0.80
N CYS A 28 -8.29 8.17 1.53
CA CYS A 28 -9.63 7.59 1.49
C CYS A 28 -10.63 8.52 2.20
N PRO A 29 -11.59 9.12 1.48
CA PRO A 29 -12.54 10.08 2.07
C PRO A 29 -13.51 9.40 3.06
N GLU A 30 -13.82 8.14 2.80
CA GLU A 30 -14.71 7.30 3.61
C GLU A 30 -13.99 6.65 4.80
N THR A 31 -12.67 6.83 4.93
CA THR A 31 -11.85 6.13 5.95
C THR A 31 -12.06 4.60 5.97
N ALA A 32 -12.37 4.01 4.81
CA ALA A 32 -12.74 2.59 4.69
C ALA A 32 -11.58 1.61 4.92
N ILE A 33 -10.33 2.09 4.94
CA ILE A 33 -9.13 1.30 5.15
C ILE A 33 -8.30 1.88 6.30
N SER A 34 -7.72 1.00 7.12
CA SER A 34 -6.86 1.33 8.24
C SER A 34 -5.53 0.58 8.15
N LEU A 35 -4.50 1.14 8.77
CA LEU A 35 -3.19 0.48 8.92
C LEU A 35 -3.24 -0.47 10.11
N ILE A 36 -2.64 -1.64 9.94
CA ILE A 36 -2.43 -2.61 11.03
C ILE A 36 -1.01 -2.40 11.54
N GLU A 37 -0.86 -2.25 12.86
CA GLU A 37 0.46 -2.14 13.47
C GLU A 37 1.18 -3.49 13.46
N GLY A 38 2.44 -3.50 13.02
CA GLY A 38 3.24 -4.72 12.95
C GLY A 38 4.53 -4.53 12.16
N ARG A 39 5.45 -5.50 12.30
CA ARG A 39 6.71 -5.50 11.53
C ARG A 39 6.46 -6.10 10.16
N ARG A 40 6.59 -5.28 9.11
CA ARG A 40 6.51 -5.75 7.71
C ARG A 40 7.91 -5.86 7.12
N THR A 41 8.21 -7.01 6.52
CA THR A 41 9.44 -7.17 5.73
C THR A 41 9.23 -6.54 4.37
N VAL A 42 9.95 -5.46 4.09
CA VAL A 42 9.94 -4.78 2.79
C VAL A 42 11.32 -4.88 2.16
N TYR A 43 11.35 -5.24 0.87
CA TYR A 43 12.58 -5.22 0.08
C TYR A 43 12.90 -3.77 -0.28
N ILE A 44 13.94 -3.23 0.36
CA ILE A 44 14.47 -1.91 0.02
C ILE A 44 15.64 -2.17 -0.94
N PRO A 45 15.52 -1.80 -2.24
CA PRO A 45 16.67 -1.93 -3.13
C PRO A 45 17.82 -1.08 -2.59
N PRO A 46 19.08 -1.53 -2.73
CA PRO A 46 20.22 -0.76 -2.29
C PRO A 46 20.17 0.64 -2.93
N PRO A 47 20.45 1.71 -2.17
CA PRO A 47 20.49 3.06 -2.72
C PRO A 47 21.44 3.07 -3.91
N ARG A 48 20.96 3.53 -5.06
CA ARG A 48 21.82 3.68 -6.24
C ARG A 48 22.91 4.68 -5.88
N LEU A 49 24.13 4.17 -5.70
CA LEU A 49 25.32 4.99 -5.52
C LEU A 49 25.47 5.81 -6.79
N LYS A 50 25.12 7.10 -6.70
CA LYS A 50 25.26 8.03 -7.81
C LYS A 50 26.73 8.38 -7.88
N SER A 51 27.43 7.81 -8.86
CA SER A 51 28.78 8.22 -9.27
C SER A 51 28.78 9.65 -9.80
#